data_AF-A0A8T9FYT2-F1
#
_entry.id   AF-A0A8T9FYT2-F1
#
_cell.length_a   1.000
_cell.length_b   1.000
_cell.length_c   1.000
_cell.angle_alpha   90.00
_cell.angle_beta   90.00
_cell.angle_gamma   90.00
#
_symmetry.space_group_name_H-M   'P 1'
#
loop_
_entity.id
_entity.type
_entity.pdbx_description
1 polymer ?
#
loop_
_entity_poly.entity_id
_entity_poly.type
_entity_poly.pdbx_seq_one_letter_code
_entity_poly.pdbx_strand_id
1 'polypeptide(L)' 'MNDIPLLKEEIAELEGQITRIKGSMGKADNGVKLHKLAVITRLRDRCLRSLARLEASEDAT' A
#
# COMPACT_ATOMS: atom_id res chain seq x y z
N MET A 1 2.80 -18.48 -13.09
CA MET A 1 1.80 -17.84 -12.21
C MET A 1 2.35 -16.44 -11.96
N ASN A 2 1.64 -15.40 -12.38
CA ASN A 2 2.11 -14.02 -12.21
C ASN A 2 1.60 -13.47 -10.88
N ASP A 3 2.45 -12.73 -10.17
CA ASP A 3 2.15 -12.11 -8.88
C ASP A 3 1.32 -10.81 -9.02
N ILE A 4 1.02 -10.34 -10.23
CA ILE A 4 0.22 -9.12 -10.47
C ILE A 4 -1.13 -9.12 -9.72
N PRO A 5 -1.98 -10.16 -9.78
CA PRO A 5 -3.24 -10.17 -9.06
C PRO A 5 -3.04 -10.05 -7.53
N LEU A 6 -2.05 -10.77 -7.00
CA LEU A 6 -1.71 -10.74 -5.57
C LEU A 6 -1.22 -9.35 -5.14
N LEU A 7 -0.40 -8.68 -5.96
CA LEU A 7 0.05 -7.32 -5.69
C LEU A 7 -1.11 -6.31 -5.74
N LYS A 8 -2.07 -6.47 -6.65
CA LYS A 8 -3.26 -5.61 -6.72
C LYS A 8 -4.13 -5.77 -5.48
N GLU A 9 -4.33 -7.01 -5.01
CA GLU A 9 -5.04 -7.29 -3.75
C GLU A 9 -4.32 -6.68 -2.53
N GLU A 10 -3.00 -6.88 -2.43
CA GLU A 10 -2.19 -6.32 -1.33
C GLU A 10 -2.24 -4.78 -1.30
N ILE A 11 -2.13 -4.12 -2.47
CA ILE A 11 -2.26 -2.67 -2.57
C ILE A 11 -3.63 -2.20 -2.08
N ALA A 12 -4.71 -2.87 -2.51
CA ALA A 12 -6.07 -2.50 -2.11
C ALA A 12 -6.28 -2.61 -0.59
N GLU A 13 -5.76 -3.67 0.04
CA GLU A 13 -5.84 -3.82 1.50
C GLU A 13 -5.02 -2.73 2.22
N LEU A 14 -3.81 -2.42 1.75
CA LEU A 14 -2.97 -1.36 2.33
C LEU A 14 -3.64 0.01 2.21
N GLU A 15 -4.29 0.32 1.09
CA GLU A 15 -5.06 1.55 0.90
C GLU A 15 -6.30 1.61 1.81
N GLY A 16 -6.96 0.48 2.03
CA GLY A 16 -8.02 0.32 3.03
C GLY A 16 -7.52 0.64 4.44
N GLN A 17 -6.37 0.08 4.84
CA GLN A 17 -5.77 0.36 6.15
C GLN A 17 -5.36 1.82 6.31
N ILE A 18 -4.77 2.44 5.28
CA ILE A 18 -4.44 3.88 5.28
C ILE A 18 -5.70 4.71 5.54
N THR A 19 -6.79 4.39 4.84
CA THR A 19 -8.07 5.11 4.97
C THR A 19 -8.64 4.96 6.38
N ARG A 20 -8.67 3.73 6.92
CA ARG A 20 -9.14 3.46 8.30
C ARG A 20 -8.30 4.21 9.34
N ILE A 21 -6.98 4.20 9.21
CA ILE A 21 -6.08 4.90 10.15
C ILE A 21 -6.35 6.40 10.12
N LYS A 22 -6.37 7.01 8.93
CA LYS A 22 -6.67 8.44 8.76
C LYS A 22 -8.04 8.80 9.33
N GLY A 23 -9.06 7.98 9.08
CA GLY A 23 -10.41 8.20 9.63
C GLY A 23 -10.49 8.06 11.15
N SER A 24 -9.61 7.27 11.77
CA SER A 24 -9.54 7.08 13.22
C SER A 24 -8.66 8.10 13.95
N MET A 25 -7.96 8.99 13.23
CA MET A 25 -7.14 10.03 13.83
C MET A 25 -8.03 11.18 14.31
N GLY A 26 -8.10 11.36 15.63
CA GLY A 26 -8.82 12.48 16.27
C GLY A 26 -7.90 13.65 16.58
N LYS A 27 -8.38 14.60 17.41
CA LYS A 27 -7.62 15.79 17.85
C LYS A 27 -6.49 15.51 18.86
N ALA A 28 -6.35 14.27 19.33
CA ALA A 28 -5.33 13.88 20.32
C ALA A 28 -3.99 13.55 19.67
N ASP A 29 -2.96 13.33 20.50
CA ASP A 29 -1.68 12.79 20.04
C ASP A 29 -1.88 11.45 19.33
N ASN A 30 -1.46 11.39 18.08
CA ASN A 30 -1.59 10.24 17.19
C ASN A 30 -0.23 9.63 16.85
N GLY A 31 0.84 9.88 17.64
CA GLY A 31 2.21 9.45 17.32
C GLY A 31 2.36 7.99 16.85
N VAL A 32 1.73 7.04 17.54
CA VAL A 32 1.72 5.62 17.15
C VAL A 32 0.99 5.40 15.81
N LYS A 33 -0.15 6.07 15.59
CA LYS A 33 -0.91 5.98 14.33
C LYS A 33 -0.15 6.62 13.18
N LEU A 34 0.56 7.73 13.41
CA LEU A 34 1.42 8.38 12.44
C LEU A 34 2.57 7.46 12.02
N HIS A 35 3.23 6.81 12.99
CA HIS A 35 4.27 5.83 12.69
C HIS A 35 3.72 4.66 11.87
N LYS A 36 2.58 4.09 12.29
CA LYS A 36 1.91 3.00 11.56
C LYS A 36 1.52 3.42 10.14
N LEU A 37 0.95 4.62 9.98
CA LEU A 37 0.60 5.20 8.69
C LEU A 37 1.83 5.30 7.78
N ALA A 38 2.94 5.83 8.29
CA ALA A 38 4.19 5.95 7.53
C ALA A 38 4.72 4.59 7.05
N VAL A 39 4.68 3.56 7.91
CA VAL A 39 5.11 2.20 7.56
C VAL A 39 4.22 1.60 6.47
N ILE A 40 2.89 1.69 6.61
CA ILE A 40 1.93 1.13 5.65
C ILE A 40 2.03 1.86 4.31
N THR A 41 2.12 3.20 4.31
CA THR A 41 2.33 3.98 3.07
C THR A 41 3.61 3.56 2.36
N ARG A 42 4.73 3.42 3.09
CA ARG A 42 6.00 2.95 2.50
C ARG A 42 5.89 1.55 1.91
N LEU A 43 5.13 0.65 2.54
CA LEU A 43 4.89 -0.70 2.02
C LEU A 43 4.06 -0.66 0.73
N ARG A 44 2.94 0.09 0.74
CA ARG A 44 2.07 0.30 -0.43
C ARG A 44 2.86 0.81 -1.62
N ASP A 45 3.73 1.80 -1.40
CA ASP A 45 4.57 2.37 -2.45
C ASP A 45 5.60 1.38 -3.01
N ARG A 46 6.11 0.44 -2.19
CA ARG A 46 6.96 -0.65 -2.69
C ARG A 46 6.17 -1.63 -3.54
N CYS A 47 4.95 -2.01 -3.13
CA CYS A 47 4.08 -2.88 -3.91
C CYS A 47 3.73 -2.24 -5.26
N LEU A 48 3.37 -0.95 -5.29
CA LEU A 48 3.13 -0.21 -6.53
C LEU A 48 4.34 -0.23 -7.47
N ARG A 49 5.56 -0.02 -6.95
CA ARG A 49 6.78 -0.10 -7.77
C ARG A 49 7.05 -1.50 -8.30
N SER A 50 6.76 -2.54 -7.52
CA SER A 50 6.88 -3.93 -7.97
C SER A 50 5.86 -4.27 -9.03
N LEU A 51 4.61 -3.85 -8.84
CA LEU A 51 3.53 -4.03 -9.81
C LEU A 51 3.89 -3.37 -11.15
N ALA A 52 4.31 -2.11 -11.13
CA ALA A 52 4.70 -1.38 -12.34
C ALA A 52 5.85 -2.05 -13.10
N ARG A 53 6.81 -2.66 -12.40
CA ARG A 53 7.90 -3.43 -13.04
C ARG A 53 7.41 -4.71 -13.70
N LEU A 54 6.45 -5.41 -13.07
CA LEU A 54 5.88 -6.65 -13.62
C LEU A 54 4.99 -6.36 -14.82
N GLU A 55 4.10 -5.36 -14.73
CA GLU A 55 3.25 -4.93 -15.85
C GLU A 55 4.11 -4.53 -17.06
N ALA A 56 5.16 -3.72 -16.85
CA ALA A 56 6.08 -3.34 -17.94
C ALA A 56 6.86 -4.53 -18.54
N SER A 57 7.04 -5.62 -17.78
CA SER A 57 7.72 -6.82 -18.27
C SER A 57 6.78 -7.73 -19.06
N GLU A 58 5.49 -7.78 -18.69
CA GLU A 58 4.47 -8.50 -19.47
C GLU A 58 4.18 -7.80 -20.80
N ASP A 59 4.13 -6.47 -20.83
CA ASP A 59 3.90 -5.70 -22.06
C ASP A 59 5.06 -5.84 -23.07
N ALA A 60 6.23 -6.29 -22.61
CA ALA A 60 7.43 -6.48 -23.43
C ALA A 60 7.56 -7.91 -24.02
N THR A 61 6.63 -8.82 -23.69
CA THR A 61 6.61 -10.23 -24.12
C THR A 61 5.41 -10.55 -24.99
#